data_AF-A0A453JVY9-F1
#
_entry.id   AF-A0A453JVY9-F1
#
_cell.length_a   1.000
_cell.length_b   1.000
_cell.length_c   1.000
_cell.angle_alpha   90.00
_cell.angle_beta   90.00
_cell.angle_gamma   90.00
#
_symmetry.space_group_name_H-M   'P 1'
#
loop_
_entity.id
_entity.type
_entity.pdbx_description
1 polymer ?
#
loop_
_entity_poly.entity_id
_entity_poly.type
_entity_poly.pdbx_seq_one_letter_code
_entity_poly.pdbx_strand_id
1 'polypeptide(L)'
;KLISTGEFEDVISFLFHTGVSYNFEKTDNGIFRLKLTANATKTIADLRRPLEILMKGNTINHPDLTISAVQLLMSHDGVVHLKSIEQETGTYILYDRQSLNIKVFGHQDQMATAETKLVHALTELLEKKPLEISLRGHNLPPDLMKKTVENFGVDLEGLKKEMPAVNVELHKQRHLLKVWGSKEDKRRVEGMISELITSVKQNALVQLPSGSVGGSKDKQRVDDNELAQDACPICLCETEDPFELESCGHMFCWACLVDQCESAMKSHDGFPVCCLKTGCKKPFLIVDLKHLVSNEKLEDLFRASLRTFVESRAGMYRFCPTPDCQSIYQVAAPDAETKPFVCGACYVEICTKCHLEYHPFMSCEAYKQYKEDPDATLLEWRRGKENVKNCPSCGYTIEKSEGCNHVECRCGSHICWACLANFRSSEECYGHLRSAHQSFVDIV
;
A
#
# COMPACT_ATOMS: atom_id res chain seq x y z
N LYS A 1 11.12 -10.35 13.92
CA LYS A 1 12.09 -11.26 13.27
C LYS A 1 13.55 -10.80 13.43
N LEU A 2 13.81 -9.50 13.53
CA LEU A 2 15.07 -8.89 14.02
C LEU A 2 15.61 -9.41 15.38
N ILE A 3 14.88 -10.30 16.08
CA ILE A 3 15.23 -10.79 17.42
C ILE A 3 15.98 -12.15 17.35
N SER A 4 16.04 -12.79 16.18
CA SER A 4 16.64 -14.13 16.06
C SER A 4 18.11 -14.14 15.59
N THR A 5 18.73 -13.00 15.29
CA THR A 5 20.04 -12.95 14.61
C THR A 5 21.20 -12.41 15.45
N GLY A 6 21.03 -12.24 16.77
CA GLY A 6 22.15 -11.91 17.67
C GLY A 6 22.65 -10.46 17.61
N GLU A 7 22.23 -9.65 16.65
CA GLU A 7 22.60 -8.22 16.55
C GLU A 7 21.79 -7.29 17.50
N PHE A 8 21.00 -7.86 18.41
CA PHE A 8 20.26 -7.07 19.40
C PHE A 8 21.15 -6.57 20.55
N GLU A 9 22.38 -7.09 20.71
CA GLU A 9 23.32 -6.60 21.73
C GLU A 9 23.78 -5.15 21.47
N ASP A 10 23.94 -4.73 20.21
CA ASP A 10 24.27 -3.34 19.87
C ASP A 10 23.08 -2.40 20.01
N VAL A 11 21.85 -2.88 19.74
CA VAL A 11 20.59 -2.12 19.98
C VAL A 11 20.37 -1.89 21.48
N ILE A 12 20.81 -2.83 22.33
CA ILE A 12 20.69 -2.76 23.80
C ILE A 12 21.68 -1.75 24.40
N SER A 13 22.79 -1.42 23.73
CA SER A 13 23.73 -0.38 24.22
C SER A 13 23.04 0.98 24.43
N PHE A 14 22.03 1.31 23.63
CA PHE A 14 21.25 2.55 23.72
C PHE A 14 20.23 2.55 24.88
N LEU A 15 19.76 1.36 25.30
CA LEU A 15 18.73 1.17 26.33
C LEU A 15 19.29 1.12 27.76
N PHE A 16 20.61 1.17 27.95
CA PHE A 16 21.27 1.26 29.25
C PHE A 16 21.24 2.68 29.88
N HIS A 17 20.18 3.45 29.62
CA HIS A 17 19.94 4.69 30.36
C HIS A 17 19.41 4.35 31.77
N THR A 18 20.01 4.95 32.80
CA THR A 18 19.59 4.77 34.20
C THR A 18 18.11 5.14 34.37
N GLY A 19 17.30 4.17 34.81
CA GLY A 19 15.85 4.37 35.05
C GLY A 19 14.92 3.94 33.91
N VAL A 20 15.43 3.24 32.90
CA VAL A 20 14.63 2.62 31.82
C VAL A 20 14.64 1.10 31.99
N SER A 21 13.46 0.48 31.96
CA SER A 21 13.28 -0.96 31.86
C SER A 21 12.54 -1.32 30.58
N TYR A 22 12.86 -2.47 30.00
CA TYR A 22 12.25 -2.95 28.77
C TYR A 22 11.75 -4.38 28.93
N ASN A 23 10.66 -4.72 28.25
CA ASN A 23 10.12 -6.07 28.20
C ASN A 23 9.74 -6.44 26.76
N PHE A 24 10.00 -7.68 26.38
CA PHE A 24 9.64 -8.22 25.07
C PHE A 24 8.49 -9.21 25.21
N GLU A 25 7.36 -8.88 24.59
CA GLU A 25 6.20 -9.77 24.52
C GLU A 25 6.10 -10.33 23.10
N LYS A 26 6.14 -11.65 22.97
CA LYS A 26 5.86 -12.31 21.69
C LYS A 26 4.35 -12.47 21.56
N THR A 27 3.75 -11.81 20.57
CA THR A 27 2.34 -11.97 20.23
C THR A 27 2.10 -13.28 19.48
N ASP A 28 0.87 -13.79 19.54
CA ASP A 28 0.45 -15.04 18.89
C ASP A 28 0.69 -15.06 17.37
N ASN A 29 0.75 -13.87 16.75
CA ASN A 29 1.05 -13.68 15.33
C ASN A 29 2.56 -13.71 14.99
N GLY A 30 3.43 -14.02 15.97
CA GLY A 30 4.88 -14.06 15.79
C GLY A 30 5.55 -12.67 15.73
N ILE A 31 4.82 -11.60 16.06
CA ILE A 31 5.34 -10.23 16.18
C ILE A 31 5.89 -10.06 17.60
N PHE A 32 7.04 -9.42 17.72
CA PHE A 32 7.64 -9.08 19.00
C PHE A 32 7.29 -7.64 19.35
N ARG A 33 6.71 -7.44 20.53
CA ARG A 33 6.34 -6.16 21.11
C ARG A 33 7.41 -5.75 22.11
N LEU A 34 8.03 -4.60 21.89
CA LEU A 34 8.95 -3.97 22.84
C LEU A 34 8.16 -2.99 23.71
N LYS A 35 8.01 -3.31 25.00
CA LYS A 35 7.42 -2.42 26.00
C LYS A 35 8.53 -1.70 26.74
N LEU A 36 8.59 -0.39 26.60
CA LEU A 36 9.55 0.48 27.29
C LEU A 36 8.85 1.15 28.47
N THR A 37 9.47 1.06 29.64
CA THR A 37 9.03 1.73 30.87
C THR A 37 10.18 2.60 31.34
N ALA A 38 9.91 3.85 31.69
CA ALA A 38 10.92 4.71 32.29
C ALA A 38 10.33 5.47 33.47
N ASN A 39 11.21 5.90 34.36
CA ASN A 39 10.89 6.71 35.54
C ASN A 39 10.36 8.12 35.21
N ALA A 40 10.54 8.62 33.98
CA ALA A 40 10.06 9.93 33.55
C ALA A 40 9.60 9.94 32.09
N THR A 41 8.55 10.72 31.79
CA THR A 41 8.01 10.90 30.44
C THR A 41 9.04 11.50 29.48
N LYS A 42 9.93 12.36 29.99
CA LYS A 42 11.03 12.95 29.21
C LYS A 42 11.97 11.85 28.67
N THR A 43 12.32 10.87 29.51
CA THR A 43 13.18 9.75 29.13
C THR A 43 12.55 8.90 28.01
N ILE A 44 11.24 8.65 28.06
CA ILE A 44 10.53 7.96 26.97
C ILE A 44 10.51 8.80 25.68
N ALA A 45 10.30 10.12 25.78
CA ALA A 45 10.30 11.02 24.63
C ALA A 45 11.70 11.12 23.97
N ASP A 46 12.76 11.16 24.77
CA ASP A 46 14.15 11.18 24.29
C ASP A 46 14.54 9.85 23.62
N LEU A 47 14.01 8.72 24.12
CA LEU A 47 14.18 7.39 23.49
C LEU A 47 13.34 7.21 22.22
N ARG A 48 12.22 7.93 22.09
CA ARG A 48 11.28 7.79 20.97
C ARG A 48 11.94 8.09 19.63
N ARG A 49 12.70 9.19 19.54
CA ARG A 49 13.30 9.63 18.26
C ARG A 49 14.36 8.65 17.72
N PRO A 50 15.32 8.15 18.52
CA PRO A 50 16.24 7.08 18.10
C PRO A 50 15.52 5.80 17.68
N LEU A 51 14.49 5.38 18.43
CA LEU A 51 13.69 4.20 18.10
C LEU A 51 12.89 4.39 16.82
N GLU A 52 12.30 5.56 16.60
CA GLU A 52 11.63 5.89 15.34
C GLU A 52 12.60 5.87 14.17
N ILE A 53 13.84 6.36 14.35
CA ILE A 53 14.89 6.30 13.31
C ILE A 53 15.24 4.84 12.99
N LEU A 54 15.45 4.01 14.01
CA LEU A 54 15.71 2.57 13.85
C LEU A 54 14.54 1.82 13.21
N MET A 55 13.31 2.17 13.59
CA MET A 55 12.07 1.54 13.08
C MET A 55 11.61 2.07 11.72
N LYS A 56 12.13 3.21 11.26
CA LYS A 56 11.75 3.76 9.95
C LYS A 56 12.25 2.86 8.80
N GLY A 57 13.42 2.24 9.00
CA GLY A 57 14.14 1.47 7.99
C GLY A 57 14.58 2.35 6.82
N ASN A 58 15.55 1.88 6.04
CA ASN A 58 15.90 2.54 4.79
C ASN A 58 15.06 1.95 3.65
N THR A 59 14.21 2.77 3.06
CA THR A 59 13.53 2.42 1.80
C THR A 59 14.56 2.40 0.68
N ILE A 60 14.70 1.26 0.03
CA ILE A 60 15.57 1.14 -1.14
C ILE A 60 14.89 1.84 -2.32
N ASN A 61 15.58 2.83 -2.90
CA ASN A 61 15.16 3.52 -4.11
C ASN A 61 16.27 3.38 -5.14
N HIS A 62 16.21 2.35 -5.98
CA HIS A 62 17.19 2.11 -7.04
C HIS A 62 16.52 2.13 -8.41
N PRO A 63 17.10 2.79 -9.44
CA PRO A 63 16.50 2.90 -10.77
C PRO A 63 16.23 1.56 -11.44
N ASP A 64 17.03 0.53 -11.12
CA ASP A 64 16.85 -0.82 -11.68
C ASP A 64 15.73 -1.62 -11.00
N LEU A 65 15.20 -1.15 -9.87
CA LEU A 65 14.07 -1.76 -9.17
C LEU A 65 12.75 -1.28 -9.76
N THR A 66 12.49 -1.71 -10.99
CA THR A 66 11.18 -1.53 -11.61
C THR A 66 10.10 -2.32 -10.85
N ILE A 67 8.84 -1.90 -10.95
CA ILE A 67 7.67 -2.61 -10.37
C ILE A 67 7.69 -4.09 -10.75
N SER A 68 8.01 -4.40 -12.02
CA SER A 68 8.13 -5.77 -12.53
C SER A 68 9.26 -6.57 -11.89
N ALA A 69 10.36 -5.92 -11.51
CA ALA A 69 11.48 -6.54 -10.79
C ALA A 69 11.07 -6.89 -9.37
N VAL A 70 10.46 -5.93 -8.66
CA VAL A 70 10.06 -6.08 -7.26
C VAL A 70 8.98 -7.16 -7.10
N GLN A 71 8.08 -7.30 -8.08
CA GLN A 71 7.09 -8.39 -8.10
C GLN A 71 7.73 -9.79 -8.13
N LEU A 72 8.98 -9.94 -8.59
CA LEU A 72 9.68 -11.24 -8.54
C LEU A 72 9.99 -11.68 -7.13
N LEU A 73 10.02 -10.78 -6.15
CA LEU A 73 10.14 -11.12 -4.73
C LEU A 73 8.96 -11.94 -4.21
N MET A 74 7.84 -11.97 -4.93
CA MET A 74 6.70 -12.84 -4.62
C MET A 74 6.90 -14.29 -5.12
N SER A 75 7.86 -14.54 -6.00
CA SER A 75 8.19 -15.88 -6.46
C SER A 75 8.93 -16.68 -5.38
N HIS A 76 8.90 -18.01 -5.49
CA HIS A 76 9.68 -18.88 -4.61
C HIS A 76 11.17 -18.49 -4.60
N ASP A 77 11.75 -18.29 -5.78
CA ASP A 77 13.16 -17.94 -5.94
C ASP A 77 13.47 -16.56 -5.35
N GLY A 78 12.58 -15.59 -5.55
CA GLY A 78 12.69 -14.26 -4.94
C GLY A 78 12.69 -14.31 -3.40
N VAL A 79 11.83 -15.13 -2.80
CA VAL A 79 11.80 -15.32 -1.34
C VAL A 79 13.06 -16.03 -0.83
N VAL A 80 13.60 -16.98 -1.58
CA VAL A 80 14.87 -17.66 -1.24
C VAL A 80 16.03 -16.67 -1.28
N HIS A 81 16.13 -15.86 -2.34
CA HIS A 81 17.16 -14.82 -2.45
C HIS A 81 17.08 -13.79 -1.32
N LEU A 82 15.88 -13.30 -0.98
CA LEU A 82 15.69 -12.39 0.16
C LEU A 82 16.24 -12.99 1.46
N LYS A 83 15.88 -14.24 1.76
CA LYS A 83 16.35 -14.91 2.98
C LYS A 83 17.86 -15.14 2.98
N SER A 84 18.46 -15.45 1.82
CA SER A 84 19.92 -15.58 1.68
C SER A 84 20.61 -14.25 1.99
N ILE A 85 20.10 -13.15 1.43
CA ILE A 85 20.65 -11.81 1.65
C ILE A 85 20.53 -11.41 3.12
N GLU A 86 19.37 -11.64 3.75
CA GLU A 86 19.17 -11.41 5.19
C GLU A 86 20.20 -12.18 6.04
N GLN A 87 20.43 -13.46 5.73
CA GLN A 87 21.40 -14.29 6.45
C GLN A 87 22.86 -13.85 6.24
N GLU A 88 23.22 -13.48 5.01
CA GLU A 88 24.59 -13.09 4.67
C GLU A 88 24.97 -11.70 5.16
N THR A 89 24.01 -10.79 5.24
CA THR A 89 24.27 -9.38 5.60
C THR A 89 23.95 -9.05 7.05
N GLY A 90 23.28 -9.97 7.77
CA GLY A 90 22.74 -9.70 9.11
C GLY A 90 21.49 -8.81 9.10
N THR A 91 21.12 -8.25 7.93
CA THR A 91 20.00 -7.31 7.82
C THR A 91 18.65 -8.00 7.81
N TYR A 92 17.61 -7.23 8.12
CA TYR A 92 16.22 -7.63 7.93
C TYR A 92 15.63 -6.86 6.76
N ILE A 93 14.98 -7.56 5.83
CA ILE A 93 14.39 -6.97 4.64
C ILE A 93 12.87 -7.15 4.70
N LEU A 94 12.17 -6.03 4.87
CA LEU A 94 10.72 -5.98 4.80
C LEU A 94 10.28 -5.60 3.38
N TYR A 95 9.66 -6.55 2.70
CA TYR A 95 8.95 -6.28 1.46
C TYR A 95 7.47 -6.04 1.74
N ASP A 96 7.01 -4.81 1.50
CA ASP A 96 5.60 -4.45 1.56
C ASP A 96 4.92 -4.79 0.23
N ARG A 97 3.99 -5.76 0.29
CA ARG A 97 3.26 -6.26 -0.88
C ARG A 97 2.23 -5.26 -1.41
N GLN A 98 1.77 -4.31 -0.58
CA GLN A 98 0.75 -3.33 -0.96
C GLN A 98 1.38 -2.11 -1.59
N SER A 99 2.46 -1.59 -0.98
CA SER A 99 3.15 -0.40 -1.49
C SER A 99 4.29 -0.72 -2.45
N LEU A 100 4.60 -2.02 -2.66
CA LEU A 100 5.73 -2.52 -3.45
C LEU A 100 7.08 -1.93 -3.01
N ASN A 101 7.16 -1.46 -1.76
CA ASN A 101 8.39 -0.91 -1.21
C ASN A 101 9.19 -1.97 -0.49
N ILE A 102 10.51 -1.83 -0.56
CA ILE A 102 11.45 -2.68 0.16
C ILE A 102 12.17 -1.81 1.18
N LYS A 103 12.07 -2.20 2.45
CA LYS A 103 12.77 -1.55 3.56
C LYS A 103 13.81 -2.49 4.13
N VAL A 104 15.03 -2.00 4.28
CA VAL A 104 16.11 -2.73 4.95
C VAL A 104 16.35 -2.13 6.33
N PHE A 105 16.60 -3.00 7.30
CA PHE A 105 16.90 -2.67 8.68
C PHE A 105 18.22 -3.34 9.06
N GLY A 106 19.16 -2.59 9.61
CA GLY A 106 20.49 -3.06 10.01
C GLY A 106 21.47 -1.90 10.17
N HIS A 107 22.76 -2.21 10.36
CA HIS A 107 23.80 -1.18 10.38
C HIS A 107 23.94 -0.50 9.00
N GLN A 108 24.35 0.77 8.95
CA GLN A 108 24.41 1.54 7.70
C GLN A 108 25.23 0.85 6.60
N ASP A 109 26.38 0.27 6.96
CA ASP A 109 27.26 -0.46 6.03
C ASP A 109 26.66 -1.79 5.54
N GLN A 110 25.97 -2.49 6.44
CA GLN A 110 25.28 -3.75 6.11
C GLN A 110 24.06 -3.49 5.22
N MET A 111 23.32 -2.41 5.48
CA MET A 111 22.16 -2.00 4.67
C MET A 111 22.58 -1.67 3.23
N ALA A 112 23.68 -0.92 3.05
CA ALA A 112 24.21 -0.62 1.72
C ALA A 112 24.67 -1.88 0.97
N THR A 113 25.25 -2.84 1.69
CA THR A 113 25.64 -4.14 1.14
C THR A 113 24.42 -4.98 0.74
N ALA A 114 23.38 -5.00 1.59
CA ALA A 114 22.13 -5.70 1.33
C ALA A 114 21.37 -5.12 0.14
N GLU A 115 21.33 -3.79 0.02
CA GLU A 115 20.74 -3.09 -1.12
C GLU A 115 21.41 -3.50 -2.44
N THR A 116 22.75 -3.46 -2.48
CA THR A 116 23.52 -3.83 -3.68
C THR A 116 23.27 -5.29 -4.08
N LYS A 117 23.30 -6.22 -3.11
CA LYS A 117 23.03 -7.65 -3.35
C LYS A 117 21.60 -7.89 -3.82
N LEU A 118 20.63 -7.15 -3.28
CA LEU A 118 19.23 -7.26 -3.67
C LEU A 118 18.99 -6.82 -5.11
N VAL A 119 19.56 -5.68 -5.51
CA VAL A 119 19.48 -5.19 -6.89
C VAL A 119 20.09 -6.20 -7.86
N HIS A 120 21.25 -6.76 -7.51
CA HIS A 120 21.91 -7.78 -8.32
C HIS A 120 21.05 -9.05 -8.47
N ALA A 121 20.54 -9.60 -7.37
CA ALA A 121 19.69 -10.79 -7.39
C ALA A 121 18.40 -10.59 -8.20
N LEU A 122 17.77 -9.42 -8.08
CA LEU A 122 16.57 -9.08 -8.85
C LEU A 122 16.86 -8.93 -10.34
N THR A 123 18.02 -8.38 -10.69
CA THR A 123 18.47 -8.30 -12.09
C THR A 123 18.67 -9.69 -12.68
N GLU A 124 19.32 -10.60 -11.96
CA GLU A 124 19.48 -11.99 -12.40
C GLU A 124 18.14 -12.73 -12.58
N LEU A 125 17.18 -12.51 -11.67
CA LEU A 125 15.85 -13.11 -11.77
C LEU A 125 15.06 -12.57 -12.97
N LEU A 126 15.21 -11.28 -13.29
CA LEU A 126 14.63 -10.67 -14.50
C LEU A 126 15.22 -11.26 -15.78
N GLU A 127 16.52 -11.53 -15.79
CA GLU A 127 17.19 -12.18 -16.92
C GLU A 127 16.68 -13.60 -17.13
N LYS A 128 16.51 -14.36 -16.04
CA LYS A 128 15.96 -15.74 -16.04
C LYS A 128 14.48 -15.80 -16.42
N LYS A 129 13.69 -14.74 -16.23
CA LYS A 129 12.27 -14.72 -16.62
C LYS A 129 12.13 -14.76 -18.15
N PRO A 130 11.36 -15.70 -18.72
CA PRO A 130 11.08 -15.68 -20.16
C PRO A 130 10.26 -14.46 -20.54
N LEU A 131 10.56 -13.88 -21.71
CA LEU A 131 9.63 -13.00 -22.40
C LEU A 131 8.52 -13.87 -22.99
N GLU A 132 7.27 -13.58 -22.63
CA GLU A 132 6.10 -14.28 -23.14
C GLU A 132 5.44 -13.45 -24.24
N ILE A 133 5.49 -13.94 -25.49
CA ILE A 133 4.89 -13.29 -26.65
C ILE A 133 3.64 -14.07 -27.04
N SER A 134 2.47 -13.43 -26.94
CA SER A 134 1.22 -14.03 -27.41
C SER A 134 1.15 -13.95 -28.93
N LEU A 135 0.94 -15.10 -29.58
CA LEU A 135 0.71 -15.22 -31.02
C LEU A 135 -0.79 -15.20 -31.36
N ARG A 136 -1.65 -14.90 -30.39
CA ARG A 136 -3.11 -14.77 -30.54
C ARG A 136 -3.62 -13.58 -29.73
N GLY A 137 -4.44 -12.73 -30.35
CA GLY A 137 -5.00 -11.53 -29.72
C GLY A 137 -5.79 -10.69 -30.71
N HIS A 138 -6.61 -9.76 -30.20
CA HIS A 138 -7.58 -8.98 -30.99
C HIS A 138 -6.94 -8.14 -32.12
N ASN A 139 -5.66 -7.78 -31.99
CA ASN A 139 -4.88 -7.00 -32.98
C ASN A 139 -3.87 -7.83 -33.80
N LEU A 140 -3.91 -9.17 -33.66
CA LEU A 140 -2.96 -10.11 -34.27
C LEU A 140 -3.66 -10.96 -35.35
N PRO A 141 -3.01 -11.20 -36.51
CA PRO A 141 -3.60 -12.02 -37.57
C PRO A 141 -3.93 -13.45 -37.08
N PRO A 142 -5.06 -14.04 -37.49
CA PRO A 142 -5.47 -15.38 -37.05
C PRO A 142 -4.48 -16.48 -37.45
N ASP A 143 -3.75 -16.28 -38.55
CA ASP A 143 -2.73 -17.21 -39.07
C ASP A 143 -1.32 -16.97 -38.52
N LEU A 144 -1.15 -16.07 -37.54
CA LEU A 144 0.18 -15.70 -37.03
C LEU A 144 0.96 -16.92 -36.52
N MET A 145 0.32 -17.82 -35.77
CA MET A 145 0.96 -19.05 -35.29
C MET A 145 1.46 -19.93 -36.45
N LYS A 146 0.63 -20.11 -37.48
CA LYS A 146 0.97 -20.89 -38.67
C LYS A 146 2.15 -20.24 -39.42
N LYS A 147 2.14 -18.92 -39.55
CA LYS A 147 3.23 -18.17 -40.20
C LYS A 147 4.53 -18.19 -39.40
N THR A 148 4.46 -18.13 -38.07
CA THR A 148 5.63 -18.28 -37.19
C THR A 148 6.26 -19.66 -37.36
N VAL A 149 5.45 -20.73 -37.46
CA VAL A 149 5.94 -22.09 -37.71
C VAL A 149 6.48 -22.26 -39.13
N GLU A 150 5.86 -21.63 -40.14
CA GLU A 150 6.36 -21.65 -41.53
C GLU A 150 7.71 -20.92 -41.68
N ASN A 151 7.89 -19.77 -41.03
CA ASN A 151 9.11 -18.98 -41.14
C ASN A 151 10.27 -19.50 -40.27
N PHE A 152 9.98 -20.03 -39.08
CA PHE A 152 11.04 -20.42 -38.13
C PHE A 152 11.17 -21.93 -37.89
N GLY A 153 10.28 -22.73 -38.47
CA GLY A 153 10.23 -24.19 -38.30
C GLY A 153 9.44 -24.65 -37.07
N VAL A 154 9.01 -25.92 -37.09
CA VAL A 154 8.15 -26.54 -36.06
C VAL A 154 8.79 -26.52 -34.66
N ASP A 155 10.13 -26.58 -34.59
CA ASP A 155 10.92 -26.52 -33.36
C ASP A 155 11.75 -25.22 -33.23
N LEU A 156 11.38 -24.19 -34.01
CA LEU A 156 12.02 -22.87 -34.03
C LEU A 156 13.52 -22.90 -34.35
N GLU A 157 13.97 -23.88 -35.13
CA GLU A 157 15.37 -24.03 -35.53
C GLU A 157 15.90 -22.80 -36.28
N GLY A 158 15.05 -22.09 -37.02
CA GLY A 158 15.41 -20.84 -37.69
C GLY A 158 15.82 -19.75 -36.70
N LEU A 159 15.09 -19.63 -35.58
CA LEU A 159 15.39 -18.65 -34.54
C LEU A 159 16.66 -19.02 -33.76
N LYS A 160 16.87 -20.32 -33.49
CA LYS A 160 18.08 -20.84 -32.84
C LYS A 160 19.33 -20.72 -33.73
N LYS A 161 19.17 -20.77 -35.05
CA LYS A 161 20.26 -20.62 -36.02
C LYS A 161 20.71 -19.16 -36.16
N GLU A 162 19.78 -18.21 -36.11
CA GLU A 162 20.10 -16.77 -36.11
C GLU A 162 20.58 -16.26 -34.75
N MET A 163 20.11 -16.89 -33.65
CA MET A 163 20.47 -16.51 -32.29
C MET A 163 20.78 -17.75 -31.43
N PRO A 164 22.02 -18.28 -31.48
CA PRO A 164 22.39 -19.50 -30.76
C PRO A 164 22.42 -19.34 -29.22
N ALA A 165 22.48 -18.09 -28.73
CA ALA A 165 22.45 -17.79 -27.29
C ALA A 165 21.01 -17.69 -26.72
N VAL A 166 19.98 -17.74 -27.57
CA VAL A 166 18.59 -17.55 -27.17
C VAL A 166 17.89 -18.90 -27.10
N ASN A 167 17.34 -19.21 -25.93
CA ASN A 167 16.49 -20.38 -25.77
C ASN A 167 15.03 -19.97 -26.03
N VAL A 168 14.29 -20.79 -26.76
CA VAL A 168 12.94 -20.45 -27.21
C VAL A 168 12.04 -21.69 -27.14
N GLU A 169 10.84 -21.52 -26.59
CA GLU A 169 9.84 -22.58 -26.48
C GLU A 169 8.49 -22.10 -27.01
N LEU A 170 7.87 -22.89 -27.89
CA LEU A 170 6.55 -22.62 -28.46
C LEU A 170 5.48 -23.50 -27.83
N HIS A 171 4.58 -22.92 -27.05
CA HIS A 171 3.39 -23.60 -26.54
C HIS A 171 2.26 -23.58 -27.57
N LYS A 172 2.16 -24.65 -28.36
CA LYS A 172 1.20 -24.80 -29.47
C LYS A 172 -0.27 -24.67 -29.05
N GLN A 173 -0.64 -25.12 -27.85
CA GLN A 173 -2.03 -25.05 -27.34
C GLN A 173 -2.42 -23.66 -26.83
N ARG A 174 -1.47 -22.91 -26.26
CA ARG A 174 -1.71 -21.57 -25.68
C ARG A 174 -1.32 -20.43 -26.62
N HIS A 175 -0.82 -20.77 -27.82
CA HIS A 175 -0.32 -19.83 -28.82
C HIS A 175 0.70 -18.86 -28.21
N LEU A 176 1.58 -19.37 -27.34
CA LEU A 176 2.50 -18.57 -26.53
C LEU A 176 3.94 -18.94 -26.88
N LEU A 177 4.74 -17.94 -27.21
CA LEU A 177 6.18 -18.09 -27.41
C LEU A 177 6.92 -17.59 -26.17
N LYS A 178 7.73 -18.45 -25.55
CA LYS A 178 8.61 -18.09 -24.44
C LYS A 178 10.03 -17.93 -24.95
N VAL A 179 10.66 -16.81 -24.61
CA VAL A 179 12.02 -16.46 -25.04
C VAL A 179 12.89 -16.18 -23.81
N TRP A 180 13.97 -16.94 -23.65
CA TRP A 180 15.00 -16.72 -22.64
C TRP A 180 16.28 -16.20 -23.30
N GLY A 181 16.88 -15.17 -22.71
CA GLY A 181 18.04 -14.48 -23.27
C GLY A 181 18.23 -13.09 -22.65
N SER A 182 19.23 -12.36 -23.12
CA SER A 182 19.48 -10.99 -22.68
C SER A 182 18.33 -10.05 -23.05
N LYS A 183 18.27 -8.85 -22.45
CA LYS A 183 17.26 -7.84 -22.78
C LYS A 183 17.30 -7.43 -24.26
N GLU A 184 18.49 -7.39 -24.85
CA GLU A 184 18.69 -7.06 -26.27
C GLU A 184 18.18 -8.19 -27.18
N ASP A 185 18.46 -9.44 -26.81
CA ASP A 185 18.00 -10.61 -27.56
C ASP A 185 16.47 -10.73 -27.53
N LYS A 186 15.86 -10.55 -26.36
CA LYS A 186 14.39 -10.54 -26.18
C LYS A 186 13.71 -9.50 -27.08
N ARG A 187 14.27 -8.29 -27.15
CA ARG A 187 13.78 -7.21 -28.05
C ARG A 187 13.92 -7.56 -29.53
N ARG A 188 15.00 -8.25 -29.90
CA ARG A 188 15.24 -8.67 -31.28
C ARG A 188 14.20 -9.69 -31.74
N VAL A 189 13.90 -10.68 -30.91
CA VAL A 189 12.84 -11.67 -31.19
C VAL A 189 11.47 -11.01 -31.29
N GLU A 190 11.15 -10.07 -30.40
CA GLU A 190 9.91 -9.29 -30.45
C GLU A 190 9.81 -8.47 -31.76
N GLY A 191 10.91 -7.85 -32.19
CA GLY A 191 11.01 -7.15 -33.46
C GLY A 191 10.73 -8.05 -34.67
N MET A 192 11.34 -9.22 -34.73
CA MET A 192 11.12 -10.20 -35.81
C MET A 192 9.66 -10.66 -35.90
N ILE A 193 9.00 -10.85 -34.76
CA ILE A 193 7.58 -11.21 -34.73
C ILE A 193 6.69 -10.04 -35.15
N SER A 194 7.06 -8.81 -34.78
CA SER A 194 6.36 -7.59 -35.20
C SER A 194 6.47 -7.35 -36.72
N GLU A 195 7.62 -7.63 -37.32
CA GLU A 195 7.82 -7.60 -38.77
C GLU A 195 6.96 -8.67 -39.47
N LEU A 196 6.91 -9.88 -38.90
CA LEU A 196 6.03 -10.95 -39.36
C LEU A 196 4.56 -10.54 -39.33
N ILE A 197 4.08 -9.94 -38.22
CA ILE A 197 2.72 -9.42 -38.11
C ILE A 197 2.44 -8.41 -39.23
N THR A 198 3.38 -7.51 -39.51
CA THR A 198 3.25 -6.50 -40.56
C THR A 198 3.17 -7.13 -41.96
N SER A 199 4.00 -8.15 -42.22
CA SER A 199 3.99 -8.89 -43.49
C SER A 199 2.68 -9.66 -43.72
N VAL A 200 2.08 -10.20 -42.65
CA VAL A 200 0.81 -10.93 -42.74
C VAL A 200 -0.35 -9.95 -42.95
N LYS A 201 -0.34 -8.78 -42.29
CA LYS A 201 -1.33 -7.71 -42.52
C LYS A 201 -1.29 -7.17 -43.95
N GLN A 202 -0.10 -7.01 -44.53
CA GLN A 202 0.04 -6.58 -45.93
C GLN A 202 -0.48 -7.62 -46.93
N ASN A 203 -0.25 -8.91 -46.68
CA ASN A 203 -0.77 -9.97 -47.54
C ASN A 203 -2.29 -10.13 -47.46
N ALA A 204 -2.90 -9.85 -46.30
CA ALA A 204 -4.36 -9.91 -46.13
C ALA A 204 -5.11 -8.80 -46.90
N LEU A 205 -4.49 -7.63 -47.13
CA LEU A 205 -5.09 -6.53 -47.89
C LEU A 205 -5.06 -6.72 -49.42
N VAL A 206 -4.32 -7.71 -49.93
CA VAL A 206 -4.13 -7.94 -51.37
C VAL A 206 -5.12 -8.98 -51.94
N GLN A 207 -5.92 -9.64 -51.11
CA GLN A 207 -6.91 -10.63 -51.55
C GLN A 207 -8.36 -10.12 -51.44
N LEU A 208 -8.72 -9.18 -52.31
CA LEU A 208 -10.11 -8.95 -52.72
C LEU A 208 -10.19 -9.17 -54.24
N PRO A 209 -11.01 -10.12 -54.75
CA PRO A 209 -11.24 -10.26 -56.18
C PRO A 209 -12.27 -9.22 -56.66
N SER A 210 -11.82 -8.16 -57.31
CA SER A 210 -12.70 -7.26 -58.07
C SER A 210 -13.01 -7.85 -59.44
N GLY A 211 -14.07 -8.67 -59.50
CA GLY A 211 -14.79 -8.97 -60.73
C GLY A 211 -15.89 -7.92 -60.96
N SER A 212 -15.95 -7.39 -62.17
CA SER A 212 -16.77 -6.24 -62.56
C SER A 212 -18.11 -6.60 -63.23
N VAL A 213 -19.00 -5.58 -63.27
CA VAL A 213 -20.05 -5.26 -64.27
C VAL A 213 -21.52 -5.43 -63.84
N GLY A 214 -22.22 -4.27 -63.71
CA GLY A 214 -23.45 -4.01 -64.48
C GLY A 214 -24.79 -3.78 -63.75
N GLY A 215 -25.18 -2.50 -63.58
CA GLY A 215 -26.45 -1.97 -64.12
C GLY A 215 -27.81 -2.22 -63.42
N SER A 216 -28.28 -1.17 -62.72
CA SER A 216 -29.64 -0.59 -62.69
C SER A 216 -30.90 -1.35 -62.19
N LYS A 217 -31.54 -0.70 -61.19
CA LYS A 217 -32.98 -0.61 -60.87
C LYS A 217 -33.72 -1.89 -60.46
N ASP A 218 -34.08 -1.98 -59.17
CA ASP A 218 -35.50 -1.84 -58.78
C ASP A 218 -35.70 -1.61 -57.28
N LYS A 219 -36.71 -0.79 -56.98
CA LYS A 219 -37.22 -0.49 -55.64
C LYS A 219 -37.94 -1.72 -55.09
N GLN A 220 -37.39 -2.37 -54.07
CA GLN A 220 -38.18 -3.22 -53.18
C GLN A 220 -37.83 -2.89 -51.73
N ARG A 221 -38.87 -2.54 -50.97
CA ARG A 221 -38.85 -2.20 -49.54
C ARG A 221 -38.28 -3.38 -48.75
N VAL A 222 -37.22 -3.15 -48.00
CA VAL A 222 -36.70 -4.10 -47.01
C VAL A 222 -37.23 -3.68 -45.65
N ASP A 223 -37.74 -4.67 -44.93
CA ASP A 223 -38.43 -4.65 -43.65
C ASP A 223 -37.57 -4.01 -42.54
N ASP A 224 -38.13 -3.09 -41.76
CA ASP A 224 -37.45 -2.24 -40.76
C ASP A 224 -37.02 -3.00 -39.47
N ASN A 225 -36.80 -4.33 -39.54
CA ASN A 225 -36.69 -5.18 -38.34
C ASN A 225 -35.40 -6.02 -38.22
N GLU A 226 -34.43 -5.89 -39.15
CA GLU A 226 -33.12 -6.58 -39.05
C GLU A 226 -31.96 -5.68 -38.59
N LEU A 227 -32.15 -4.36 -38.49
CA LEU A 227 -31.12 -3.40 -38.05
C LEU A 227 -30.96 -3.28 -36.51
N ALA A 228 -31.79 -3.98 -35.73
CA ALA A 228 -31.80 -3.86 -34.26
C ALA A 228 -30.90 -4.86 -33.53
N GLN A 229 -30.22 -5.78 -34.23
CA GLN A 229 -29.37 -6.81 -33.59
C GLN A 229 -27.92 -6.38 -33.36
N ASP A 230 -27.44 -5.34 -34.04
CA ASP A 230 -26.05 -4.87 -33.97
C ASP A 230 -25.87 -3.52 -33.25
N ALA A 231 -26.94 -2.97 -32.65
CA ALA A 231 -26.88 -1.73 -31.90
C ALA A 231 -26.46 -1.97 -30.44
N CYS A 232 -25.48 -1.19 -29.96
CA CYS A 232 -25.00 -1.25 -28.60
C CYS A 232 -26.12 -0.85 -27.61
N PRO A 233 -26.46 -1.68 -26.60
CA PRO A 233 -27.54 -1.36 -25.66
C PRO A 233 -27.28 -0.14 -24.74
N ILE A 234 -26.05 0.39 -24.70
CA ILE A 234 -25.69 1.56 -23.88
C ILE A 234 -25.83 2.86 -24.69
N CYS A 235 -25.15 2.96 -25.84
CA CYS A 235 -25.14 4.18 -26.65
C CYS A 235 -26.22 4.21 -27.75
N LEU A 236 -26.87 3.07 -28.03
CA LEU A 236 -27.87 2.90 -29.09
C LEU A 236 -27.34 3.19 -30.51
N CYS A 237 -26.02 3.18 -30.69
CA CYS A 237 -25.34 3.30 -31.98
C CYS A 237 -24.93 1.91 -32.51
N GLU A 238 -24.49 1.85 -33.78
CA GLU A 238 -23.78 0.68 -34.31
C GLU A 238 -22.59 0.31 -33.43
N THR A 239 -22.37 -0.99 -33.23
CA THR A 239 -21.34 -1.46 -32.29
C THR A 239 -19.94 -1.27 -32.87
N GLU A 240 -19.24 -0.24 -32.42
CA GLU A 240 -17.81 -0.02 -32.66
C GLU A 240 -16.97 -0.80 -31.63
N ASP A 241 -15.94 -1.50 -32.09
CA ASP A 241 -15.09 -2.40 -31.27
C ASP A 241 -15.92 -3.30 -30.33
N PRO A 242 -16.68 -4.26 -30.91
CA PRO A 242 -17.61 -5.09 -30.16
C PRO A 242 -16.93 -5.94 -29.08
N PHE A 243 -17.51 -5.94 -27.89
CA PHE A 243 -17.12 -6.82 -26.79
C PHE A 243 -18.31 -7.63 -26.29
N GLU A 244 -18.10 -8.94 -26.15
CA GLU A 244 -19.09 -9.90 -25.65
C GLU A 244 -18.85 -10.18 -24.16
N LEU A 245 -19.85 -9.98 -23.31
CA LEU A 245 -19.76 -10.35 -21.89
C LEU A 245 -19.86 -11.86 -21.72
N GLU A 246 -18.85 -12.49 -21.11
CA GLU A 246 -18.77 -13.95 -20.90
C GLU A 246 -19.95 -14.49 -20.06
N SER A 247 -20.53 -13.69 -19.17
CA SER A 247 -21.64 -14.13 -18.29
C SER A 247 -22.98 -14.29 -19.01
N CYS A 248 -23.21 -13.55 -20.10
CA CYS A 248 -24.52 -13.46 -20.75
C CYS A 248 -24.52 -13.48 -22.28
N GLY A 249 -23.35 -13.36 -22.92
CA GLY A 249 -23.23 -13.31 -24.38
C GLY A 249 -23.79 -12.03 -25.01
N HIS A 250 -23.90 -10.94 -24.24
CA HIS A 250 -24.41 -9.67 -24.75
C HIS A 250 -23.29 -8.77 -25.25
N MET A 251 -23.51 -8.20 -26.44
CA MET A 251 -22.59 -7.33 -27.16
C MET A 251 -22.78 -5.86 -26.81
N PHE A 252 -21.67 -5.15 -26.64
CA PHE A 252 -21.62 -3.71 -26.41
C PHE A 252 -20.37 -3.13 -27.08
N CYS A 253 -20.33 -1.80 -27.29
CA CYS A 253 -19.07 -1.14 -27.64
C CYS A 253 -18.09 -1.27 -26.47
N TRP A 254 -16.82 -1.57 -26.76
CA TRP A 254 -15.77 -1.61 -25.75
C TRP A 254 -15.75 -0.35 -24.87
N ALA A 255 -15.75 0.83 -25.49
CA ALA A 255 -15.72 2.11 -24.79
C ALA A 255 -16.89 2.28 -23.81
N CYS A 256 -18.11 1.84 -24.19
CA CYS A 256 -19.28 1.94 -23.33
C CYS A 256 -19.15 1.06 -22.07
N LEU A 257 -18.55 -0.13 -22.19
CA LEU A 257 -18.32 -1.00 -21.05
C LEU A 257 -17.22 -0.46 -20.13
N VAL A 258 -16.17 0.15 -20.71
CA VAL A 258 -15.14 0.85 -19.93
C VAL A 258 -15.75 2.01 -19.15
N ASP A 259 -16.54 2.86 -19.81
CA ASP A 259 -17.23 3.99 -19.17
C ASP A 259 -18.21 3.53 -18.08
N GLN A 260 -18.87 2.38 -18.28
CA GLN A 260 -19.70 1.77 -17.25
C GLN A 260 -18.87 1.39 -16.01
N CYS A 261 -17.70 0.76 -16.20
CA CYS A 261 -16.80 0.41 -15.11
C CYS A 261 -16.28 1.67 -14.39
N GLU A 262 -15.93 2.72 -15.13
CA GLU A 262 -15.48 3.99 -14.55
C GLU A 262 -16.57 4.73 -13.78
N SER A 263 -17.80 4.68 -14.29
CA SER A 263 -18.97 5.28 -13.61
C SER A 263 -19.32 4.51 -12.35
N ALA A 264 -19.18 3.18 -12.36
CA ALA A 264 -19.37 2.36 -11.16
C ALA A 264 -18.39 2.74 -10.04
N MET A 265 -17.15 3.07 -10.36
CA MET A 265 -16.16 3.51 -9.36
C MET A 265 -16.51 4.85 -8.70
N LYS A 266 -17.25 5.72 -9.39
CA LYS A 266 -17.61 7.07 -8.92
C LYS A 266 -18.96 7.12 -8.18
N SER A 267 -19.77 6.07 -8.29
CA SER A 267 -21.13 6.01 -7.74
C SER A 267 -21.19 5.14 -6.49
N HIS A 268 -22.05 5.51 -5.54
CA HIS A 268 -22.27 4.72 -4.31
C HIS A 268 -23.11 3.45 -4.55
N ASP A 269 -23.81 3.37 -5.68
CA ASP A 269 -24.68 2.25 -6.09
C ASP A 269 -24.15 1.53 -7.34
N GLY A 270 -22.91 1.81 -7.75
CA GLY A 270 -22.28 1.24 -8.94
C GLY A 270 -21.94 -0.24 -8.85
N PHE A 271 -22.06 -0.86 -7.67
CA PHE A 271 -21.67 -2.24 -7.42
C PHE A 271 -22.85 -3.11 -6.97
N PRO A 272 -22.96 -4.36 -7.46
CA PRO A 272 -22.07 -5.00 -8.44
C PRO A 272 -22.27 -4.45 -9.87
N VAL A 273 -21.20 -4.43 -10.67
CA VAL A 273 -21.28 -4.02 -12.09
C VAL A 273 -22.03 -5.10 -12.88
N CYS A 274 -23.15 -4.73 -13.47
CA CYS A 274 -24.10 -5.65 -14.12
C CYS A 274 -24.36 -5.29 -15.58
N CYS A 275 -24.72 -6.30 -16.39
CA CYS A 275 -25.15 -6.12 -17.78
C CYS A 275 -26.38 -5.20 -17.85
N LEU A 276 -26.27 -4.12 -18.64
CA LEU A 276 -27.31 -3.10 -18.82
C LEU A 276 -28.30 -3.42 -19.95
N LYS A 277 -28.14 -4.54 -20.66
CA LYS A 277 -29.13 -4.96 -21.64
C LYS A 277 -30.46 -5.26 -20.93
N THR A 278 -31.55 -4.77 -21.50
CA THR A 278 -32.91 -4.89 -20.97
C THR A 278 -33.21 -6.32 -20.51
N GLY A 279 -33.46 -6.48 -19.21
CA GLY A 279 -33.83 -7.76 -18.59
C GLY A 279 -32.69 -8.70 -18.17
N CYS A 280 -31.41 -8.39 -18.43
CA CYS A 280 -30.30 -9.30 -18.11
C CYS A 280 -29.82 -9.21 -16.64
N LYS A 281 -29.30 -8.04 -16.22
CA LYS A 281 -28.74 -7.78 -14.87
C LYS A 281 -27.68 -8.77 -14.35
N LYS A 282 -27.13 -9.66 -15.19
CA LYS A 282 -26.04 -10.55 -14.77
C LYS A 282 -24.77 -9.75 -14.45
N PRO A 283 -24.03 -10.09 -13.37
CA PRO A 283 -22.80 -9.39 -13.01
C PRO A 283 -21.68 -9.67 -14.02
N PHE A 284 -20.74 -8.74 -14.13
CA PHE A 284 -19.53 -8.93 -14.91
C PHE A 284 -18.61 -9.94 -14.22
N LEU A 285 -17.97 -10.81 -14.99
CA LEU A 285 -16.96 -11.72 -14.46
C LEU A 285 -15.62 -11.01 -14.32
N ILE A 286 -14.75 -11.55 -13.47
CA ILE A 286 -13.38 -11.04 -13.33
C ILE A 286 -12.62 -11.13 -14.66
N VAL A 287 -12.92 -12.12 -15.51
CA VAL A 287 -12.34 -12.22 -16.86
C VAL A 287 -12.75 -11.04 -17.73
N ASP A 288 -14.03 -10.65 -17.72
CA ASP A 288 -14.53 -9.47 -18.45
C ASP A 288 -13.79 -8.21 -17.98
N LEU A 289 -13.73 -7.99 -16.66
CA LEU A 289 -13.11 -6.81 -16.07
C LEU A 289 -11.60 -6.71 -16.41
N LYS A 290 -10.88 -7.84 -16.41
CA LYS A 290 -9.46 -7.89 -16.77
C LYS A 290 -9.18 -7.55 -18.22
N HIS A 291 -10.15 -7.81 -19.10
CA HIS A 291 -10.05 -7.37 -20.48
C HIS A 291 -10.37 -5.88 -20.57
N LEU A 292 -11.51 -5.45 -20.02
CA LEU A 292 -12.05 -4.10 -20.16
C LEU A 292 -11.14 -3.00 -19.59
N VAL A 293 -10.49 -3.21 -18.44
CA VAL A 293 -9.70 -2.18 -17.77
C VAL A 293 -8.25 -2.59 -17.54
N SER A 294 -7.34 -1.60 -17.42
CA SER A 294 -5.94 -1.85 -17.06
C SER A 294 -5.82 -2.42 -15.65
N ASN A 295 -4.70 -3.06 -15.33
CA ASN A 295 -4.46 -3.62 -13.98
C ASN A 295 -4.60 -2.57 -12.87
N GLU A 296 -4.10 -1.34 -13.10
CA GLU A 296 -4.23 -0.23 -12.13
C GLU A 296 -5.71 0.14 -11.91
N LYS A 297 -6.48 0.30 -12.99
CA LYS A 297 -7.92 0.61 -12.89
C LYS A 297 -8.71 -0.56 -12.30
N LEU A 298 -8.27 -1.80 -12.50
CA LEU A 298 -8.90 -2.98 -11.92
C LEU A 298 -8.76 -2.98 -10.38
N GLU A 299 -7.58 -2.62 -9.86
CA GLU A 299 -7.36 -2.45 -8.43
C GLU A 299 -8.23 -1.33 -7.85
N ASP A 300 -8.35 -0.21 -8.58
CA ASP A 300 -9.22 0.91 -8.21
C ASP A 300 -10.70 0.48 -8.16
N LEU A 301 -11.13 -0.34 -9.12
CA LEU A 301 -12.47 -0.88 -9.17
C LEU A 301 -12.76 -1.85 -8.02
N PHE A 302 -11.82 -2.72 -7.67
CA PHE A 302 -11.96 -3.57 -6.48
C PHE A 302 -11.97 -2.77 -5.18
N ARG A 303 -11.19 -1.68 -5.10
CA ARG A 303 -11.19 -0.78 -3.95
C ARG A 303 -12.52 -0.04 -3.80
N ALA A 304 -13.10 0.43 -4.90
CA ALA A 304 -14.41 1.06 -4.90
C ALA A 304 -15.53 0.06 -4.53
N SER A 305 -15.46 -1.17 -5.05
CA SER A 305 -16.37 -2.27 -4.67
C SER A 305 -16.32 -2.57 -3.18
N LEU A 306 -15.11 -2.67 -2.62
CA LEU A 306 -14.90 -2.93 -1.20
C LEU A 306 -15.41 -1.79 -0.32
N ARG A 307 -15.19 -0.54 -0.73
CA ARG A 307 -15.75 0.64 -0.06
C ARG A 307 -17.27 0.58 0.00
N THR A 308 -17.91 0.33 -1.14
CA THR A 308 -19.37 0.20 -1.25
C THR A 308 -19.89 -0.93 -0.37
N PHE A 309 -19.18 -2.05 -0.30
CA PHE A 309 -19.53 -3.17 0.59
C PHE A 309 -19.48 -2.78 2.08
N VAL A 310 -18.43 -2.09 2.52
CA VAL A 310 -18.30 -1.62 3.91
C VAL A 310 -19.39 -0.59 4.24
N GLU A 311 -19.67 0.35 3.34
CA GLU A 311 -20.73 1.34 3.48
C GLU A 311 -22.12 0.69 3.56
N SER A 312 -22.41 -0.31 2.71
CA SER A 312 -23.69 -1.04 2.71
C SER A 312 -23.95 -1.83 4.00
N ARG A 313 -22.88 -2.16 4.74
CA ARG A 313 -22.91 -2.86 6.04
C ARG A 313 -22.48 -1.94 7.17
N ALA A 314 -22.85 -0.66 7.06
CA ALA A 314 -22.54 0.35 8.06
C ALA A 314 -22.86 -0.15 9.48
N GLY A 315 -21.85 -0.10 10.36
CA GLY A 315 -21.96 -0.56 11.74
C GLY A 315 -21.41 -1.97 12.00
N MET A 316 -21.19 -2.81 10.98
CA MET A 316 -20.49 -4.10 11.16
C MET A 316 -19.00 -4.01 10.84
N TYR A 317 -18.64 -3.25 9.80
CA TYR A 317 -17.27 -3.10 9.34
C TYR A 317 -16.89 -1.63 9.23
N ARG A 318 -15.62 -1.32 9.46
CA ARG A 318 -15.04 0.01 9.23
C ARG A 318 -13.62 -0.09 8.70
N PHE A 319 -13.21 0.94 7.97
CA PHE A 319 -11.83 1.14 7.58
C PHE A 319 -10.98 1.60 8.77
N CYS A 320 -9.71 1.23 8.73
CA CYS A 320 -8.68 1.76 9.60
C CYS A 320 -8.65 3.30 9.49
N PRO A 321 -8.66 4.06 10.60
CA PRO A 321 -8.65 5.52 10.57
C PRO A 321 -7.29 6.11 10.19
N THR A 322 -6.22 5.29 10.13
CA THR A 322 -4.91 5.74 9.67
C THR A 322 -4.99 6.19 8.20
N PRO A 323 -4.54 7.40 7.86
CA PRO A 323 -4.46 7.85 6.47
C PRO A 323 -3.76 6.83 5.58
N ASP A 324 -4.27 6.66 4.36
CA ASP A 324 -3.76 5.72 3.35
C ASP A 324 -3.81 4.22 3.73
N CYS A 325 -4.31 3.87 4.92
CA CYS A 325 -4.47 2.47 5.33
C CYS A 325 -5.83 1.92 4.89
N GLN A 326 -5.81 0.91 4.02
CA GLN A 326 -7.02 0.30 3.45
C GLN A 326 -7.52 -0.93 4.24
N SER A 327 -6.93 -1.22 5.40
CA SER A 327 -7.34 -2.35 6.22
C SER A 327 -8.75 -2.14 6.79
N ILE A 328 -9.52 -3.23 6.86
CA ILE A 328 -10.87 -3.23 7.41
C ILE A 328 -10.87 -4.05 8.69
N TYR A 329 -11.65 -3.61 9.67
CA TYR A 329 -11.90 -4.35 10.90
C TYR A 329 -13.39 -4.43 11.21
N GLN A 330 -13.74 -5.43 12.01
CA GLN A 330 -15.10 -5.61 12.50
C GLN A 330 -15.35 -4.73 13.72
N VAL A 331 -16.47 -4.02 13.70
CA VAL A 331 -16.94 -3.21 14.82
C VAL A 331 -17.39 -4.15 15.94
N ALA A 332 -16.97 -3.86 17.18
CA ALA A 332 -17.39 -4.65 18.33
C ALA A 332 -18.86 -4.41 18.64
N ALA A 333 -19.56 -5.46 19.05
CA ALA A 333 -20.89 -5.33 19.61
C ALA A 333 -20.85 -4.46 20.88
N PRO A 334 -21.94 -3.75 21.23
CA PRO A 334 -21.95 -2.82 22.38
C PRO A 334 -21.55 -3.50 23.71
N ASP A 335 -21.96 -4.75 23.86
CA ASP A 335 -21.79 -5.64 25.02
C ASP A 335 -20.49 -6.47 24.99
N ALA A 336 -19.75 -6.47 23.88
CA ALA A 336 -18.52 -7.24 23.77
C ALA A 336 -17.40 -6.69 24.67
N GLU A 337 -16.51 -7.59 25.11
CA GLU A 337 -15.29 -7.23 25.85
C GLU A 337 -14.43 -6.25 25.02
N THR A 338 -13.96 -5.17 25.64
CA THR A 338 -13.19 -4.11 24.95
C THR A 338 -11.77 -4.62 24.66
N LYS A 339 -11.57 -5.22 23.48
CA LYS A 339 -10.25 -5.59 22.96
C LYS A 339 -9.83 -4.67 21.82
N PRO A 340 -8.54 -4.30 21.72
CA PRO A 340 -8.05 -3.54 20.58
C PRO A 340 -8.09 -4.40 19.32
N PHE A 341 -8.45 -3.77 18.21
CA PHE A 341 -8.06 -4.28 16.91
C PHE A 341 -6.65 -3.77 16.59
N VAL A 342 -5.73 -4.67 16.25
CA VAL A 342 -4.39 -4.31 15.79
C VAL A 342 -4.36 -4.42 14.27
N CYS A 343 -4.12 -3.31 13.59
CA CYS A 343 -4.06 -3.29 12.14
C CYS A 343 -2.85 -4.07 11.61
N GLY A 344 -3.07 -5.06 10.76
CA GLY A 344 -1.96 -5.84 10.16
C GLY A 344 -1.11 -5.08 9.15
N ALA A 345 -1.60 -3.93 8.63
CA ALA A 345 -0.89 -3.12 7.65
C ALA A 345 -0.09 -1.98 8.29
N CYS A 346 -0.73 -1.15 9.13
CA CYS A 346 -0.09 0.01 9.76
C CYS A 346 0.22 -0.17 11.26
N TYR A 347 -0.14 -1.31 11.85
CA TYR A 347 0.14 -1.66 13.25
C TYR A 347 -0.50 -0.74 14.32
N VAL A 348 -1.37 0.18 13.93
CA VAL A 348 -2.14 1.00 14.87
C VAL A 348 -3.10 0.13 15.68
N GLU A 349 -3.26 0.44 16.97
CA GLU A 349 -4.25 -0.18 17.83
C GLU A 349 -5.50 0.71 17.88
N ILE A 350 -6.65 0.14 17.52
CA ILE A 350 -7.92 0.86 17.40
C ILE A 350 -8.91 0.28 18.39
N CYS A 351 -9.58 1.14 19.13
CA CYS A 351 -10.75 0.75 19.91
C CYS A 351 -11.90 0.43 18.95
N THR A 352 -12.36 -0.83 18.98
CA THR A 352 -13.42 -1.33 18.10
C THR A 352 -14.81 -0.79 18.43
N LYS A 353 -14.97 -0.04 19.53
CA LYS A 353 -16.21 0.62 19.97
C LYS A 353 -16.28 2.10 19.58
N CYS A 354 -15.25 2.89 19.91
CA CYS A 354 -15.24 4.33 19.60
C CYS A 354 -14.51 4.68 18.30
N HIS A 355 -13.77 3.72 17.72
CA HIS A 355 -13.03 3.86 16.46
C HIS A 355 -11.86 4.85 16.50
N LEU A 356 -11.42 5.22 17.70
CA LEU A 356 -10.22 6.01 17.96
C LEU A 356 -9.06 5.11 18.38
N GLU A 357 -7.90 5.72 18.64
CA GLU A 357 -6.72 5.03 19.19
C GLU A 357 -7.09 4.28 20.47
N TYR A 358 -6.56 3.07 20.64
CA TYR A 358 -6.90 2.23 21.78
C TYR A 358 -6.50 2.86 23.13
N HIS A 359 -7.42 2.82 24.10
CA HIS A 359 -7.30 3.53 25.37
C HIS A 359 -7.64 2.59 26.57
N PRO A 360 -6.70 1.75 27.04
CA PRO A 360 -6.98 0.68 28.02
C PRO A 360 -7.36 1.16 29.43
N PHE A 361 -7.01 2.39 29.80
CA PHE A 361 -7.20 2.93 31.15
C PHE A 361 -8.32 3.98 31.26
N MET A 362 -9.06 4.22 30.17
CA MET A 362 -10.10 5.24 30.11
C MET A 362 -11.33 4.75 29.34
N SER A 363 -12.51 5.27 29.68
CA SER A 363 -13.72 4.99 28.89
C SER A 363 -13.66 5.65 27.52
N CYS A 364 -14.49 5.18 26.59
CA CYS A 364 -14.62 5.77 25.26
C CYS A 364 -15.07 7.25 25.36
N GLU A 365 -15.98 7.59 26.28
CA GLU A 365 -16.44 8.97 26.45
C GLU A 365 -15.32 9.88 26.94
N ALA A 366 -14.58 9.46 27.98
CA ALA A 366 -13.49 10.24 28.54
C ALA A 366 -12.37 10.48 27.51
N TYR A 367 -12.04 9.45 26.72
CA TYR A 367 -11.03 9.58 25.66
C TYR A 367 -11.46 10.54 24.55
N LYS A 368 -12.75 10.53 24.19
CA LYS A 368 -13.30 11.43 23.18
C LYS A 368 -13.25 12.89 23.64
N GLN A 369 -13.62 13.15 24.89
CA GLN A 369 -13.51 14.49 25.50
C GLN A 369 -12.06 14.99 25.54
N TYR A 370 -11.12 14.14 25.91
CA TYR A 370 -9.68 14.47 25.89
C TYR A 370 -9.18 14.85 24.48
N LYS A 371 -9.68 14.18 23.43
CA LYS A 371 -9.33 14.50 22.03
C LYS A 371 -9.97 15.80 21.54
N GLU A 372 -11.16 16.14 22.01
CA GLU A 372 -11.90 17.35 21.63
C GLU A 372 -11.37 18.60 22.36
N ASP A 373 -11.01 18.47 23.64
CA ASP A 373 -10.42 19.54 24.45
C ASP A 373 -9.33 18.98 25.39
N PRO A 374 -8.06 18.97 24.94
CA PRO A 374 -6.94 18.48 25.75
C PRO A 374 -6.75 19.30 27.04
N ASP A 375 -7.13 20.59 27.01
CA ASP A 375 -6.90 21.55 28.10
C ASP A 375 -7.97 21.44 29.19
N ALA A 376 -9.22 21.07 28.86
CA ALA A 376 -10.28 20.82 29.86
C ALA A 376 -9.90 19.72 30.85
N THR A 377 -9.27 18.64 30.37
CA THR A 377 -8.84 17.52 31.24
C THR A 377 -7.68 17.93 32.15
N LEU A 378 -6.79 18.81 31.67
CA LEU A 378 -5.70 19.39 32.47
C LEU A 378 -6.24 20.30 33.59
N LEU A 379 -7.30 21.06 33.30
CA LEU A 379 -7.99 21.91 34.28
C LEU A 379 -8.70 21.08 35.36
N GLU A 380 -9.34 19.96 34.98
CA GLU A 380 -9.95 19.04 35.95
C GLU A 380 -8.92 18.31 36.80
N TRP A 381 -7.80 17.85 36.22
CA TRP A 381 -6.70 17.22 36.95
C TRP A 381 -6.03 18.18 37.96
N ARG A 382 -6.04 19.49 37.67
CA ARG A 382 -5.56 20.54 38.57
C ARG A 382 -6.48 20.75 39.77
N ARG A 383 -7.78 20.46 39.63
CA ARG A 383 -8.80 20.77 40.65
C ARG A 383 -8.54 19.96 41.93
N GLY A 384 -8.10 20.65 42.99
CA GLY A 384 -7.84 20.05 44.30
C GLY A 384 -6.38 19.68 44.57
N LYS A 385 -5.43 20.03 43.69
CA LYS A 385 -3.99 19.83 43.92
C LYS A 385 -3.31 21.10 44.41
N GLU A 386 -2.83 21.09 45.64
CA GLU A 386 -2.13 22.24 46.26
C GLU A 386 -0.72 22.48 45.70
N ASN A 387 -0.13 21.45 45.06
CA ASN A 387 1.20 21.47 44.47
C ASN A 387 1.22 21.86 42.98
N VAL A 388 0.10 22.33 42.42
CA VAL A 388 -0.02 22.71 41.00
C VAL A 388 -0.58 24.13 40.86
N LYS A 389 0.13 25.01 40.15
CA LYS A 389 -0.25 26.42 39.91
C LYS A 389 0.05 26.83 38.47
N ASN A 390 -0.21 28.09 38.10
CA ASN A 390 0.14 28.65 36.78
C ASN A 390 1.33 29.59 36.89
N CYS A 391 2.19 29.57 35.87
CA CYS A 391 3.27 30.53 35.74
C CYS A 391 2.68 31.94 35.52
N PRO A 392 3.03 32.94 36.34
CA PRO A 392 2.54 34.31 36.19
C PRO A 392 3.09 35.00 34.93
N SER A 393 4.19 34.50 34.34
CA SER A 393 4.79 35.11 33.15
C SER A 393 4.20 34.60 31.84
N CYS A 394 3.77 33.33 31.76
CA CYS A 394 3.40 32.70 30.50
C CYS A 394 2.14 31.83 30.57
N GLY A 395 1.55 31.64 31.75
CA GLY A 395 0.32 30.88 31.94
C GLY A 395 0.48 29.35 31.96
N TYR A 396 1.65 28.80 31.60
CA TYR A 396 1.87 27.35 31.66
C TYR A 396 1.70 26.78 33.08
N THR A 397 1.17 25.56 33.17
CA THR A 397 1.06 24.82 34.43
C THR A 397 2.45 24.53 34.99
N ILE A 398 2.66 24.91 36.25
CA ILE A 398 3.88 24.65 37.03
C ILE A 398 3.53 23.75 38.21
N GLU A 399 4.41 22.80 38.52
CA GLU A 399 4.28 21.87 39.63
C GLU A 399 5.42 22.10 40.60
N LYS A 400 5.12 22.12 41.91
CA LYS A 400 6.12 22.19 42.97
C LYS A 400 6.60 20.80 43.33
N SER A 401 7.91 20.58 43.24
CA SER A 401 8.60 19.46 43.87
C SER A 401 8.65 19.67 45.39
N GLU A 402 8.43 18.61 46.17
CA GLU A 402 8.39 18.69 47.63
C GLU A 402 9.62 19.42 48.21
N GLY A 403 9.37 20.32 49.16
CA GLY A 403 10.42 20.98 49.94
C GLY A 403 11.00 22.27 49.37
N CYS A 404 10.89 22.62 48.08
CA CYS A 404 11.47 23.88 47.56
C CYS A 404 10.40 24.88 47.12
N ASN A 405 10.48 26.13 47.61
CA ASN A 405 9.61 27.22 47.20
C ASN A 405 10.11 27.98 45.95
N HIS A 406 11.22 27.55 45.35
CA HIS A 406 11.69 28.03 44.04
C HIS A 406 11.28 27.05 42.94
N VAL A 407 10.56 27.55 41.93
CA VAL A 407 10.12 26.78 40.77
C VAL A 407 10.59 27.47 39.49
N GLU A 408 11.26 26.73 38.60
CA GLU A 408 11.66 27.22 37.29
C GLU A 408 10.65 26.79 36.22
N CYS A 409 10.10 27.76 35.49
CA CYS A 409 9.18 27.49 34.39
C CYS A 409 9.95 27.24 33.09
N ARG A 410 9.37 26.45 32.18
CA ARG A 410 9.91 26.19 30.82
C ARG A 410 10.10 27.45 29.98
N CYS A 411 9.44 28.57 30.31
CA CYS A 411 9.67 29.86 29.67
C CYS A 411 10.94 30.58 30.15
N GLY A 412 11.70 29.99 31.07
CA GLY A 412 12.92 30.56 31.65
C GLY A 412 12.68 31.50 32.84
N SER A 413 11.44 31.65 33.30
CA SER A 413 11.13 32.46 34.49
C SER A 413 11.31 31.66 35.77
N HIS A 414 11.92 32.27 36.78
CA HIS A 414 12.05 31.71 38.12
C HIS A 414 10.94 32.26 39.03
N ILE A 415 10.25 31.38 39.76
CA ILE A 415 8.98 31.70 40.42
C ILE A 415 9.07 31.32 41.90
N CYS A 416 8.66 32.25 42.77
CA CYS A 416 8.44 31.95 44.19
C CYS A 416 7.08 31.28 44.37
N TRP A 417 7.03 30.05 44.86
CA TRP A 417 5.79 29.30 45.04
C TRP A 417 4.86 29.89 46.10
N ALA A 418 5.43 30.54 47.12
CA ALA A 418 4.70 31.12 48.24
C ALA A 418 3.86 32.33 47.81
N CYS A 419 4.43 33.23 46.99
CA CYS A 419 3.80 34.51 46.62
C CYS A 419 3.56 34.69 45.10
N LEU A 420 4.01 33.75 44.27
CA LEU A 420 3.95 33.78 42.81
C LEU A 420 4.67 34.98 42.16
N ALA A 421 5.64 35.59 42.86
CA ALA A 421 6.55 36.56 42.24
C ALA A 421 7.45 35.88 41.19
N ASN A 422 7.71 36.57 40.08
CA ASN A 422 8.56 36.08 39.00
C ASN A 422 9.88 36.87 38.92
N PHE A 423 10.94 36.17 38.54
CA PHE A 423 12.32 36.66 38.50
C PHE A 423 13.02 36.19 37.23
N ARG A 424 14.04 36.94 36.81
CA ARG A 424 14.82 36.64 35.59
C ARG A 424 15.96 35.67 35.86
N SER A 425 16.38 35.55 37.11
CA SER A 425 17.43 34.62 37.53
C SER A 425 17.06 33.87 38.80
N SER A 426 17.69 32.72 38.97
CA SER A 426 17.58 31.90 40.19
C SER A 426 18.04 32.66 41.44
N GLU A 427 19.11 33.44 41.31
CA GLU A 427 19.72 34.22 42.40
C GLU A 427 18.77 35.30 42.96
N GLU A 428 18.07 36.00 42.08
CA GLU A 428 17.04 36.97 42.46
C GLU A 428 15.90 36.29 43.23
N CYS A 429 15.47 35.11 42.78
CA CYS A 429 14.40 34.37 43.44
C CYS A 429 14.82 33.85 44.82
N TYR A 430 16.02 33.28 44.95
CA TYR A 430 16.58 32.88 46.26
C TYR A 430 16.86 34.10 47.17
N GLY A 431 17.23 35.24 46.59
CA GLY A 431 17.33 36.51 47.32
C GLY A 431 15.98 36.92 47.92
N HIS A 432 14.91 36.84 47.12
CA HIS A 432 13.55 37.11 47.57
C HIS A 432 13.06 36.10 48.63
N LEU A 433 13.28 34.81 48.45
CA LEU A 433 12.92 33.79 49.44
C LEU A 433 13.59 34.04 50.80
N ARG A 434 14.86 34.46 50.81
CA ARG A 434 15.56 34.86 52.05
C ARG A 434 14.97 36.10 52.70
N SER A 435 14.68 37.13 51.92
CA SER A 435 14.29 38.44 52.47
C SER A 435 12.81 38.50 52.84
N ALA A 436 11.93 37.90 52.04
CA ALA A 436 10.48 38.00 52.21
C ALA A 436 9.87 36.80 52.95
N HIS A 437 10.47 35.60 52.83
CA HIS A 437 9.90 34.37 53.38
C HIS A 437 10.80 33.69 54.43
N GLN A 438 12.00 34.21 54.66
CA GLN A 438 12.99 33.76 55.65
C GLN A 438 13.35 32.26 55.57
N SER A 439 12.96 31.59 54.49
CA SER A 439 13.11 30.16 54.27
C SER A 439 13.00 29.84 52.78
N PHE A 440 13.68 28.78 52.38
CA PHE A 440 13.64 28.25 51.01
C PHE A 440 12.66 27.08 50.85
N VAL A 441 12.18 26.59 51.98
CA VAL A 441 11.40 25.37 52.15
C VAL A 441 10.18 25.69 52.99
N ASP A 442 9.15 24.84 52.95
CA ASP A 442 8.00 25.03 53.82
C ASP A 442 8.43 24.84 55.29
N ILE A 443 8.22 25.86 56.11
CA ILE A 443 8.33 25.71 57.56
C ILE A 443 7.04 25.04 58.01
N VAL A 444 7.14 23.76 58.40
CA VAL A 444 6.05 22.99 59.00
C VAL A 444 5.69 23.54 60.37
#